data_AF-A0A9W5V007-F1
#
_entry.id   AF-A0A9W5V007-F1
#
_cell.length_a   1.000
_cell.length_b   1.000
_cell.length_c   1.000
_cell.angle_alpha   90.00
_cell.angle_beta   90.00
_cell.angle_gamma   90.00
#
_symmetry.space_group_name_H-M   'P 1'
#
loop_
_entity.id
_entity.type
_entity.pdbx_description
1 polymer ?
#
loop_
_entity_poly.entity_id
_entity_poly.type
_entity_poly.pdbx_seq_one_letter_code
_entity_poly.pdbx_strand_id
1 'polypeptide(L)' 'MTKSLIYYYKDEEINIPILTGRSSGFECVLCKEETNKIIEMFPKAKNNLYVLIDGHEFKLD' A
#
# COMPACT_ATOMS: atom_id res chain seq x y z
N MET A 1 15.82 -5.53 10.55
CA MET A 1 15.99 -4.20 9.91
C MET A 1 14.61 -3.65 9.61
N THR A 2 14.38 -2.38 9.90
CA THR A 2 13.10 -1.72 9.62
C THR A 2 13.07 -1.28 8.16
N LYS A 3 11.98 -1.61 7.46
CA LYS A 3 11.74 -1.29 6.06
C LYS A 3 10.81 -0.09 5.94
N SER A 4 11.04 0.76 4.95
CA SER A 4 10.15 1.89 4.65
C SER A 4 9.02 1.44 3.73
N LEU A 5 7.82 1.91 4.01
CA LEU A 5 6.58 1.49 3.35
C LEU A 5 5.82 2.70 2.84
N ILE A 6 5.30 2.61 1.62
CA ILE A 6 4.40 3.60 1.05
C ILE A 6 3.25 2.87 0.38
N TYR A 7 2.03 3.03 0.88
CA TYR A 7 0.81 2.61 0.20
C TYR A 7 0.36 3.74 -0.72
N TYR A 8 0.00 3.40 -1.95
CA TYR A 8 -0.49 4.34 -2.94
C TYR A 8 -1.41 3.65 -3.94
N TYR A 9 -2.25 4.41 -4.61
CA TYR A 9 -3.00 3.93 -5.76
C TYR A 9 -2.62 4.71 -7.01
N LYS A 10 -2.79 4.07 -8.17
CA LYS A 10 -2.58 4.70 -9.49
C LYS A 10 -3.92 5.26 -9.97
N ASP A 11 -4.02 6.58 -10.07
CA ASP A 11 -5.17 7.29 -10.64
C ASP A 11 -4.72 7.88 -11.98
N GLU A 12 -5.30 7.41 -13.08
CA GLU A 12 -4.90 7.77 -14.45
C GLU A 12 -3.40 7.55 -14.71
N GLU A 13 -2.57 8.59 -14.54
CA GLU A 13 -1.11 8.57 -14.73
C GLU A 13 -0.32 9.01 -13.48
N ILE A 14 -1.00 9.28 -12.36
CA ILE A 14 -0.37 9.76 -11.12
C ILE A 14 -0.44 8.73 -10.00
N ASN A 15 0.67 8.60 -9.27
CA ASN A 15 0.74 7.81 -8.05
C ASN A 15 0.24 8.65 -6.88
N ILE A 16 -0.91 8.30 -6.31
CA ILE A 16 -1.49 9.00 -5.16
C ILE A 16 -1.10 8.28 -3.86
N PRO A 17 -0.22 8.86 -3.02
CA PRO A 17 0.13 8.26 -1.74
C PRO A 17 -1.05 8.30 -0.77
N ILE A 18 -1.29 7.18 -0.10
CA ILE A 18 -2.33 7.02 0.92
C ILE A 18 -1.71 7.07 2.31
N LEU A 19 -0.70 6.24 2.54
CA LEU A 19 -0.14 5.99 3.87
C LEU A 19 1.35 5.71 3.74
N THR A 20 2.13 6.25 4.68
CA THR A 20 3.56 5.97 4.79
C THR A 20 3.84 5.38 6.16
N GLY A 21 4.79 4.45 6.21
CA GLY A 21 5.08 3.71 7.42
C GLY A 21 6.47 3.13 7.43
N ARG A 22 6.81 2.54 8.58
CA ARG A 22 8.02 1.76 8.77
C ARG A 22 7.64 0.47 9.47
N SER A 23 8.03 -0.68 8.93
CA SER A 23 7.76 -1.97 9.57
C SER A 23 9.02 -2.83 9.63
N SER A 24 9.19 -3.55 10.74
CA SER A 24 10.21 -4.57 10.90
C SER A 24 9.76 -5.96 10.40
N GLY A 25 8.47 -6.13 10.06
CA GLY A 25 7.90 -7.38 9.56
C GLY A 25 6.95 -7.16 8.38
N PHE A 26 7.10 -7.99 7.33
CA PHE A 26 6.29 -7.90 6.11
C PHE A 26 4.88 -8.53 6.27
N GLU A 27 4.69 -9.40 7.25
CA GLU A 27 3.44 -10.17 7.43
C GLU A 27 2.23 -9.28 7.72
N CYS A 28 2.39 -8.20 8.50
CA CYS A 28 1.30 -7.25 8.76
C CYS A 28 1.05 -6.28 7.59
N VAL A 29 2.07 -5.99 6.78
CA VAL A 29 2.01 -5.00 5.68
C VAL A 29 1.15 -5.51 4.52
N LEU A 30 1.16 -6.82 4.29
CA LEU A 30 0.43 -7.47 3.21
C LEU A 30 -0.87 -8.13 3.71
N CYS A 31 -1.29 -7.86 4.94
CA CYS A 31 -2.47 -8.50 5.52
C CYS A 31 -3.75 -7.95 4.89
N LYS A 32 -4.66 -8.84 4.45
CA LYS A 32 -5.93 -8.48 3.82
C LYS A 32 -6.80 -7.55 4.67
N GLU A 33 -6.75 -7.67 6.00
CA GLU A 33 -7.49 -6.77 6.89
C GLU A 33 -7.07 -5.31 6.74
N GLU A 34 -5.77 -5.04 6.70
CA GLU A 34 -5.27 -3.67 6.55
C GLU A 34 -5.54 -3.15 5.13
N THR A 35 -5.35 -3.99 4.11
CA THR A 35 -5.71 -3.67 2.72
C THR A 35 -7.19 -3.32 2.58
N ASN A 36 -8.09 -4.09 3.22
CA ASN A 36 -9.53 -3.84 3.19
C ASN A 36 -9.88 -2.51 3.85
N LYS A 37 -9.31 -2.20 5.02
CA LYS A 37 -9.50 -0.89 5.69
C LYS A 37 -9.05 0.26 4.78
N ILE A 38 -7.92 0.11 4.09
CA ILE A 38 -7.44 1.12 3.13
C ILE A 38 -8.42 1.29 1.98
N ILE A 39 -8.96 0.19 1.43
CA ILE A 39 -9.97 0.23 0.36
C ILE A 39 -11.28 0.86 0.84
N GLU A 40 -11.72 0.59 2.07
CA GLU A 40 -12.90 1.21 2.66
C GLU A 40 -12.73 2.73 2.83
N MET A 41 -11.55 3.18 3.25
CA MET A 41 -11.23 4.62 3.35
C MET A 41 -11.01 5.29 1.99
N PHE A 42 -10.45 4.54 1.02
CA PHE A 42 -10.13 5.02 -0.32
C PHE A 42 -10.70 4.08 -1.39
N PRO A 43 -12.00 4.16 -1.69
CA PRO A 43 -12.64 3.24 -2.64
C PRO A 43 -12.02 3.26 -4.04
N LYS A 44 -11.41 4.38 -4.44
CA LYS A 44 -10.68 4.52 -5.71
C LYS A 44 -9.44 3.62 -5.81
N ALA A 45 -8.88 3.21 -4.66
CA ALA A 45 -7.75 2.30 -4.63
C ALA A 45 -8.13 0.84 -4.94
N LYS A 46 -9.43 0.51 -4.91
CA LYS A 46 -9.94 -0.83 -5.24
C LYS A 46 -9.58 -1.17 -6.69
N ASN A 47 -8.82 -2.25 -6.92
CA ASN A 47 -8.27 -2.69 -8.22
C ASN A 47 -6.91 -2.07 -8.63
N ASN A 48 -6.41 -1.09 -7.88
CA ASN A 48 -5.21 -0.35 -8.25
C ASN A 48 -4.36 0.11 -7.06
N LEU A 49 -4.36 -0.68 -5.99
CA LEU A 49 -3.59 -0.44 -4.77
C LEU A 49 -2.22 -1.11 -4.84
N TYR A 50 -1.19 -0.36 -4.47
CA TYR A 50 0.21 -0.77 -4.47
C TYR A 50 0.85 -0.43 -3.12
N VAL A 51 1.91 -1.18 -2.81
CA VAL A 51 2.83 -0.86 -1.73
C VAL A 51 4.26 -0.83 -2.26
N LEU A 52 4.99 0.23 -1.92
CA LEU A 52 6.42 0.35 -2.15
C LEU A 52 7.14 -0.04 -0.85
N ILE A 53 8.02 -1.04 -0.90
CA ILE A 53 8.82 -1.48 0.24
C ILE A 53 10.30 -1.39 -0.09
N ASP A 54 11.02 -0.47 0.57
CA ASP A 54 12.45 -0.21 0.30
C ASP A 54 12.78 -0.05 -1.20
N GLY A 55 11.86 0.58 -1.95
CA GLY A 55 12.01 0.80 -3.40
C GLY A 55 11.48 -0.31 -4.29
N HIS A 56 10.98 -1.41 -3.73
CA HIS A 56 10.32 -2.49 -4.47
C HIS A 56 8.79 -2.30 -4.48
N GLU A 57 8.19 -2.23 -5.67
CA GLU A 57 6.74 -2.07 -5.86
C GLU A 57 6.06 -3.46 -5.84
N PHE A 58 4.97 -3.57 -5.09
CA PHE A 58 4.09 -4.74 -5.06
C PHE A 58 2.63 -4.30 -5.25
N LYS A 59 1.90 -4.98 -6.14
CA LYS A 59 0.44 -4.80 -6.26
C LYS A 59 -0.25 -5.63 -5.18
N LEU A 60 -1.22 -5.03 -4.46
CA LEU A 60 -1.93 -5.67 -3.34
C LEU A 60 -3.29 -6.25 -3.72
N ASP A 61 -3.56 -6.30 -5.03
CA ASP A 61 -4.81 -6.74 -5.63
C ASP A 61 -4.88 -8.26 -5.81
#